data_AF-A0A1Y3BF53-F1
#
_entry.id   AF-A0A1Y3BF53-F1
#
_cell.length_a   1.000
_cell.length_b   1.000
_cell.length_c   1.000
_cell.angle_alpha   90.00
_cell.angle_beta   90.00
_cell.angle_gamma   90.00
#
_symmetry.space_group_name_H-M   'P 1'
#
loop_
_entity.id
_entity.type
_entity.pdbx_description
1 polymer ?
#
loop_
_entity_poly.entity_id
_entity_poly.type
_entity_poly.pdbx_seq_one_letter_code
_entity_poly.pdbx_strand_id
1 'polypeptide(L)' 'MIKHNDDNDVIFTSSIDHIGPYFIREPPQQVIFSNNTGAVIYCSVSGNPMPKVYWETKNDQIITDVTGK' A
#
# COMPACT_ATOMS: atom_id res chain seq x y z
N MET A 1 25.65 7.00 6.41
CA MET A 1 27.10 7.31 6.43
C MET A 1 27.29 8.59 5.63
N ILE A 2 27.70 9.68 6.26
CA ILE A 2 28.03 10.92 5.55
C ILE A 2 29.49 10.79 5.12
N LYS A 3 29.76 10.89 3.81
CA LYS A 3 31.12 11.05 3.29
C LYS A 3 31.23 12.49 2.82
N HIS A 4 32.00 13.31 3.53
CA HIS A 4 32.43 14.61 3.02
C HIS A 4 33.36 14.39 1.82
N ASN A 5 33.13 15.10 0.72
CA ASN A 5 34.10 15.26 -0.34
C ASN A 5 34.22 16.77 -0.62
N ASP A 6 35.41 17.30 -0.41
CA ASP A 6 35.72 18.71 -0.62
C ASP A 6 35.70 19.04 -2.12
N ASP A 7 35.15 20.21 -2.42
CA ASP A 7 35.02 20.91 -3.72
C ASP A 7 34.03 20.34 -4.79
N ASN A 8 33.02 21.19 -5.05
CA ASN A 8 32.09 21.25 -6.20
C ASN A 8 30.92 20.26 -6.26
N ASP A 9 29.72 20.84 -6.18
CA ASP A 9 28.37 20.26 -6.23
C ASP A 9 28.19 18.96 -5.45
N VAL A 10 27.55 19.09 -4.28
CA VAL A 10 26.89 17.95 -3.63
C VAL A 10 25.75 17.52 -4.55
N ILE A 11 26.05 16.68 -5.54
CA ILE A 11 25.03 15.95 -6.27
C ILE A 11 24.42 15.01 -5.22
N PHE A 12 23.19 15.32 -4.79
CA PHE A 12 22.39 14.46 -3.92
C PHE A 12 22.01 13.17 -4.67
N THR A 13 22.95 12.25 -4.90
CA THR A 13 22.61 10.94 -5.45
C THR A 13 22.32 9.94 -4.34
N SER A 14 21.05 9.50 -4.31
CA SER A 14 20.58 8.20 -3.84
C SER A 14 20.63 7.89 -2.34
N SER A 15 19.85 8.60 -1.53
CA SER A 15 18.87 7.89 -0.72
C SER A 15 17.53 8.09 -1.42
N ILE A 16 17.09 7.07 -2.17
CA ILE A 16 15.66 6.96 -2.45
C ILE A 16 15.02 6.98 -1.06
N ASP A 17 14.37 8.08 -0.68
CA ASP A 17 13.80 8.21 0.66
C ASP A 17 12.84 7.05 0.85
N HIS A 18 13.20 6.15 1.76
CA HIS A 18 12.40 4.97 2.04
C HIS A 18 11.19 5.45 2.82
N ILE A 19 10.04 5.42 2.16
CA ILE A 19 8.78 5.84 2.74
C ILE A 19 8.00 4.57 3.02
N GLY A 20 7.71 4.32 4.30
CA GLY A 20 6.87 3.20 4.69
C GLY A 20 5.48 3.28 4.04
N PRO A 21 4.76 2.16 3.89
CA PRO A 21 3.44 2.17 3.30
C PRO A 21 2.48 3.08 4.07
N TYR A 22 1.73 3.91 3.36
CA TYR A 22 0.65 4.70 3.93
C TYR A 22 -0.58 4.62 3.03
N PHE A 23 -1.76 4.76 3.63
CA PHE A 23 -3.00 4.76 2.87
C PHE A 23 -3.20 6.08 2.14
N ILE A 24 -3.43 6.00 0.83
CA ILE A 24 -4.08 7.08 0.07
C ILE A 24 -5.59 6.99 0.26
N ARG A 25 -6.12 5.75 0.28
CA ARG A 25 -7.53 5.46 0.52
C ARG A 25 -7.66 4.24 1.42
N GLU A 26 -8.14 4.48 2.62
CA GLU A 26 -8.47 3.43 3.58
C GLU A 26 -9.81 2.76 3.22
N PRO A 27 -9.90 1.43 3.38
CA PRO A 27 -11.17 0.73 3.29
C PRO A 27 -12.09 1.11 4.47
N PRO A 28 -13.42 1.13 4.27
CA PRO A 28 -14.35 1.41 5.35
C PRO A 28 -14.29 0.32 6.43
N GLN A 29 -14.50 0.69 7.69
CA GLN A 29 -14.58 -0.28 8.80
C GLN A 29 -15.75 -1.26 8.60
N GLN A 30 -16.84 -0.82 7.98
CA GLN A 30 -18.01 -1.63 7.70
C GLN A 30 -18.59 -1.29 6.33
N VAL A 31 -18.97 -2.32 5.59
CA VAL A 31 -19.64 -2.20 4.28
C VAL A 31 -20.95 -2.97 4.36
N ILE A 32 -22.06 -2.29 4.06
CA ILE A 32 -23.40 -2.89 4.00
C ILE A 32 -23.83 -2.89 2.54
N PHE A 33 -24.27 -4.04 2.04
CA PHE A 33 -24.67 -4.19 0.65
C PHE A 33 -25.83 -5.18 0.49
N SER A 34 -26.52 -5.09 -0.64
CA SER A 34 -27.57 -6.04 -1.01
C SER A 34 -27.01 -7.12 -1.93
N ASN A 35 -27.59 -8.32 -1.91
CA ASN A 35 -27.19 -9.40 -2.81
C ASN A 35 -27.36 -9.02 -4.29
N ASN A 36 -28.31 -8.13 -4.61
CA ASN A 36 -28.58 -7.70 -5.97
C ASN A 36 -27.57 -6.68 -6.51
N THR A 37 -26.91 -5.92 -5.64
CA THR A 37 -25.98 -4.84 -6.05
C THR A 37 -24.52 -5.18 -5.77
N GLY A 38 -24.25 -6.02 -4.76
CA GLY A 38 -22.90 -6.26 -4.27
C GLY A 38 -22.24 -4.99 -3.71
N ALA A 39 -20.92 -5.05 -3.51
CA ALA A 39 -20.10 -3.91 -3.12
C ALA A 39 -18.69 -4.01 -3.69
N VAL A 40 -18.04 -2.85 -3.82
CA VAL A 40 -16.61 -2.73 -4.13
C VAL A 40 -15.92 -2.05 -2.96
N ILE A 41 -14.92 -2.72 -2.39
CA ILE A 41 -14.10 -2.18 -1.31
C ILE A 41 -12.79 -1.68 -1.92
N TYR A 42 -12.60 -0.37 -1.89
CA TYR A 42 -11.38 0.25 -2.41
C TYR A 42 -10.30 0.31 -1.34
N CYS A 43 -9.08 -0.04 -1.71
CA CYS A 43 -7.87 0.14 -0.91
C CYS A 43 -6.77 0.67 -1.83
N SER A 44 -6.08 1.73 -1.42
CA SER A 44 -4.96 2.27 -2.18
C SER A 44 -3.88 2.75 -1.23
N VAL A 45 -2.65 2.29 -1.47
CA VAL A 45 -1.49 2.59 -0.65
C VAL A 45 -0.36 3.12 -1.53
N SER A 46 0.51 3.91 -0.92
CA SER A 46 1.74 4.39 -1.52
C SER A 46 2.88 4.17 -0.55
N GLY A 47 4.09 4.21 -1.07
CA GLY A 47 5.31 3.92 -0.34
C GLY A 47 6.48 3.82 -1.31
N ASN A 48 7.68 3.80 -0.75
CA ASN A 48 8.89 3.68 -1.54
C ASN A 48 9.85 2.69 -0.86
N PRO A 49 10.04 1.48 -1.42
CA PRO A 49 9.49 0.99 -2.69
C PRO A 49 7.96 0.80 -2.66
N MET A 50 7.34 0.75 -3.84
CA MET A 50 5.88 0.57 -3.98
C MET A 50 5.40 -0.69 -3.25
N PRO A 51 4.45 -0.59 -2.30
CA PRO A 51 3.98 -1.73 -1.54
C PRO A 51 3.14 -2.70 -2.38
N LYS A 52 3.17 -3.98 -2.00
CA LYS A 52 2.21 -4.99 -2.47
C LYS A 52 0.98 -4.98 -1.57
N VAL A 53 -0.20 -5.14 -2.17
CA VAL A 53 -1.49 -5.15 -1.46
C VAL A 53 -2.14 -6.51 -1.62
N TYR A 54 -2.61 -7.08 -0.52
CA TYR A 54 -3.38 -8.32 -0.49
C TYR A 54 -4.58 -8.16 0.43
N TRP A 55 -5.65 -8.89 0.14
CA TRP A 55 -6.80 -9.03 1.01
C TRP A 55 -6.68 -10.34 1.79
N GLU A 56 -7.05 -10.32 3.07
CA GLU A 56 -7.04 -11.50 3.93
C GLU A 56 -8.35 -11.67 4.68
N THR A 57 -8.69 -12.91 5.00
CA THR A 57 -9.79 -13.20 5.93
C THR A 57 -9.30 -13.02 7.38
N LYS A 58 -10.23 -13.04 8.34
CA LYS A 58 -9.89 -13.06 9.78
C LYS A 58 -9.04 -14.28 10.21
N ASN A 59 -8.87 -15.27 9.35
CA ASN A 59 -8.10 -16.48 9.61
C ASN A 59 -6.74 -16.46 8.89
N ASP A 60 -6.21 -15.27 8.56
CA ASP A 60 -4.92 -15.05 7.88
C ASP A 60 -4.78 -15.73 6.50
N GLN A 61 -5.92 -16.03 5.87
CA GLN A 61 -5.94 -16.61 4.52
C GLN A 61 -5.97 -15.50 3.47
N ILE A 62 -4.95 -15.49 2.60
CA ILE A 62 -4.89 -14.59 1.44
C ILE A 62 -6.03 -14.93 0.47
N ILE A 63 -6.78 -13.90 0.09
CA ILE A 63 -7.91 -13.98 -0.84
C ILE A 63 -7.42 -13.61 -2.24
N THR A 64 -7.57 -14.52 -3.19
CA THR A 64 -7.37 -14.24 -4.63
C THR A 64 -8.69 -14.10 -5.38
N ASP A 65 -9.75 -14.75 -4.90
CA ASP A 65 -11.11 -14.66 -5.41
C ASP A 65 -12.09 -14.89 -4.26
N VAL A 66 -13.20 -14.15 -4.24
CA VAL A 66 -14.31 -14.38 -3.31
C VAL A 66 -15.42 -15.04 -4.12
N THR A 67 -15.44 -16.36 -4.12
CA THR A 67 -16.49 -17.11 -4.82
C THR A 67 -17.82 -16.86 -4.11
N GLY A 68 -18.73 -16.14 -4.77
CA GLY A 68 -20.12 -16.05 -4.34
C GLY A 68 -20.76 -17.43 -4.38
N LYS A 69 -21.37 -17.86 -3.28
CA LYS A 69 -22.26 -19.02 -3.27
C LYS A 69 -23.68 -18.60 -3.62
#